data_AF-A0A2M7ACG3-F1
#
_entry.id   AF-A0A2M7ACG3-F1
#
_cell.length_a   1.000
_cell.length_b   1.000
_cell.length_c   1.000
_cell.angle_alpha   90.00
_cell.angle_beta   90.00
_cell.angle_gamma   90.00
#
_symmetry.space_group_name_H-M   'P 1'
#
loop_
_entity.id
_entity.type
_entity.pdbx_description
1 polymer ?
#
loop_
_entity_poly.entity_id
_entity_poly.type
_entity_poly.pdbx_seq_one_letter_code
_entity_poly.pdbx_strand_id
1 'polypeptide(L)'
;RKPLEKVPFKFRYCFTCEDERCKGHTMMIEDWEVGQLYWNQLKRLGNAEKAAESVRKKFLGELCRADKDTHFFVGTVLKYRTWIVLGVFWPPKEGTVKARTPRPSATPSLFDT
;
A
#
# COMPACT_ATOMS: atom_id res chain seq x y z
N ARG A 1 4.92 16.37 25.74
CA ARG A 1 4.98 15.24 24.77
C ARG A 1 3.55 14.85 24.42
N LYS A 2 3.18 14.76 23.14
CA LYS A 2 1.85 14.25 22.75
C LYS A 2 1.87 12.71 22.78
N PRO A 3 0.89 12.01 23.37
CA PRO A 3 0.81 10.56 23.34
C PRO A 3 0.74 10.02 21.91
N LEU A 4 1.32 8.84 21.67
CA LEU A 4 1.17 8.17 20.38
C LEU A 4 -0.26 7.63 20.26
N GLU A 5 -1.02 8.20 19.33
CA GLU A 5 -2.39 7.77 19.05
C GLU A 5 -2.36 6.60 18.06
N LYS A 6 -3.08 5.52 18.40
CA LYS A 6 -3.22 4.37 17.51
C LYS A 6 -4.33 4.64 16.49
N VAL A 7 -4.11 4.24 15.24
CA VAL A 7 -5.16 4.25 14.21
C VAL A 7 -6.27 3.27 14.64
N PRO A 8 -7.54 3.70 14.71
CA PRO A 8 -8.64 2.86 15.20
C PRO A 8 -9.13 1.82 14.17
N PHE A 9 -8.50 1.76 12.99
CA PHE A 9 -8.84 0.83 11.92
C PHE A 9 -7.70 -0.15 11.65
N LYS A 10 -8.07 -1.36 11.23
CA LYS A 10 -7.14 -2.35 10.67
C LYS A 10 -7.44 -2.51 9.18
N PHE A 11 -6.51 -2.09 8.33
CA PHE A 11 -6.65 -2.21 6.90
C PHE A 11 -6.18 -3.59 6.43
N ARG A 12 -6.92 -4.16 5.47
CA ARG A 12 -6.67 -5.52 4.95
C ARG A 12 -6.94 -5.54 3.46
N TYR A 13 -6.15 -6.30 2.71
CA TYR A 13 -6.46 -6.69 1.35
C TYR A 13 -7.19 -8.04 1.35
N CYS A 14 -8.22 -8.14 0.52
CA CYS A 14 -8.93 -9.38 0.22
C CYS A 14 -8.76 -9.69 -1.26
N PHE A 15 -8.19 -10.83 -1.61
CA PHE A 15 -7.93 -11.22 -2.99
C PHE A 15 -7.92 -12.74 -3.17
N THR A 16 -7.99 -13.21 -4.40
CA THR A 16 -7.82 -14.63 -4.78
C THR A 16 -6.53 -14.79 -5.57
N CYS A 17 -5.95 -15.98 -5.54
CA CYS A 17 -4.81 -16.35 -6.39
C CYS A 17 -5.25 -17.37 -7.46
N GLU A 18 -4.33 -17.69 -8.37
CA GLU A 18 -4.57 -18.61 -9.50
C GLU A 18 -4.54 -20.09 -9.11
N ASP A 19 -4.26 -20.42 -7.84
CA ASP A 19 -4.30 -21.79 -7.35
C ASP A 19 -5.74 -22.30 -7.31
N GLU A 20 -5.99 -23.49 -7.86
CA GLU A 20 -7.30 -24.16 -7.86
C GLU A 20 -7.87 -24.37 -6.45
N ARG A 21 -7.00 -24.44 -5.42
CA ARG A 21 -7.37 -24.62 -4.01
C ARG A 21 -7.61 -23.30 -3.29
N CYS A 22 -7.53 -22.16 -3.98
CA CYS A 22 -7.68 -20.85 -3.37
C CYS A 22 -9.08 -20.68 -2.75
N LYS A 23 -9.13 -20.39 -1.45
CA LYS A 23 -10.37 -20.02 -0.72
C LYS A 23 -10.48 -18.52 -0.47
N GLY A 24 -9.65 -17.73 -1.15
CA GLY A 24 -9.42 -16.32 -0.86
C GLY A 24 -8.38 -16.10 0.23
N HIS A 25 -7.73 -14.94 0.15
CA HIS A 25 -6.71 -14.46 1.06
C HIS A 25 -7.20 -13.19 1.72
N THR A 26 -7.01 -13.09 3.03
CA THR A 26 -7.23 -11.85 3.78
C THR A 26 -5.94 -11.48 4.51
N MET A 27 -5.25 -10.46 4.04
CA MET A 27 -3.93 -10.06 4.57
C MET A 27 -3.99 -8.67 5.20
N MET A 28 -3.43 -8.53 6.40
CA MET A 28 -3.31 -7.22 7.07
C MET A 28 -2.25 -6.37 6.39
N ILE A 29 -2.48 -5.07 6.31
CA ILE A 29 -1.49 -4.10 5.83
C ILE A 29 -0.77 -3.52 7.05
N GLU A 30 0.52 -3.81 7.16
CA GLU A 30 1.44 -3.29 8.18
C GLU A 30 2.47 -2.38 7.50
N ASP A 31 1.93 -1.33 6.89
CA ASP A 31 2.68 -0.27 6.22
C ASP A 31 2.38 1.06 6.93
N TRP A 32 3.43 1.78 7.31
CA TRP A 32 3.31 3.06 8.01
C TRP A 32 2.58 4.10 7.16
N GLU A 33 2.68 4.02 5.83
CA GLU A 33 2.10 4.99 4.89
C GLU A 33 0.58 4.99 4.96
N VAL A 34 -0.04 3.82 5.18
CA VAL A 34 -1.49 3.69 5.37
C VAL A 34 -1.94 4.48 6.58
N GLY A 35 -1.23 4.33 7.70
CA GLY A 35 -1.53 5.02 8.95
C GLY A 35 -1.34 6.53 8.84
N GLN A 36 -0.26 6.98 8.22
CA GLN A 36 -0.03 8.41 7.99
C GLN A 36 -1.06 9.01 7.02
N LEU A 37 -1.44 8.29 5.97
CA LEU A 37 -2.53 8.72 5.09
C LEU A 37 -3.83 8.86 5.87
N TYR A 38 -4.19 7.90 6.72
CA TYR A 38 -5.38 7.99 7.56
C TYR A 38 -5.40 9.26 8.40
N TRP A 39 -4.31 9.58 9.11
CA TRP A 39 -4.24 10.79 9.94
C TRP A 39 -4.37 12.07 9.12
N ASN A 40 -3.77 12.12 7.92
CA ASN A 40 -3.92 13.24 7.00
C ASN A 40 -5.36 13.40 6.51
N GLN A 41 -6.03 12.29 6.18
CA GLN A 41 -7.43 12.32 5.78
C GLN A 41 -8.36 12.68 6.94
N LEU A 42 -8.06 12.22 8.16
CA LEU A 42 -8.83 12.58 9.36
C LEU A 42 -8.77 14.07 9.63
N LYS A 43 -7.58 14.69 9.56
CA LYS A 43 -7.43 16.15 9.68
C LYS A 43 -8.19 16.91 8.58
N ARG A 44 -8.22 16.37 7.36
CA ARG A 44 -8.88 17.01 6.21
C ARG A 44 -10.40 16.89 6.23
N LEU A 45 -10.92 15.75 6.66
CA LEU A 45 -12.35 15.39 6.54
C LEU A 45 -13.11 15.52 7.86
N GLY A 46 -12.42 15.57 9.00
CA GLY A 46 -13.01 15.70 10.33
C GLY A 46 -13.84 14.50 10.79
N ASN A 47 -13.85 13.40 10.02
CA ASN A 47 -14.63 12.20 10.32
C ASN A 47 -13.80 10.94 10.03
N ALA A 48 -13.81 10.01 10.99
CA ALA A 48 -12.97 8.80 10.99
C ALA A 48 -13.35 7.82 9.89
N GLU A 49 -14.65 7.61 9.65
CA GLU A 49 -15.15 6.70 8.63
C GLU A 49 -14.82 7.21 7.23
N LYS A 50 -15.03 8.50 6.96
CA LYS A 50 -14.66 9.15 5.69
C LYS A 50 -13.15 9.12 5.46
N ALA A 51 -12.34 9.24 6.52
CA ALA A 51 -10.90 9.11 6.42
C ALA A 51 -10.48 7.68 6.04
N ALA A 52 -11.05 6.67 6.69
CA ALA A 52 -10.81 5.26 6.36
C ALA A 52 -11.27 4.92 4.94
N GLU A 53 -12.42 5.45 4.50
CA GLU A 53 -12.91 5.30 3.13
C GLU A 53 -11.97 5.97 2.11
N SER A 54 -11.45 7.16 2.42
CA SER A 54 -10.48 7.83 1.57
C SER A 54 -9.16 7.04 1.46
N VAL A 55 -8.71 6.40 2.53
CA VAL A 55 -7.55 5.48 2.51
C VAL A 55 -7.86 4.28 1.61
N ARG A 56 -9.03 3.65 1.76
CA ARG A 56 -9.47 2.55 0.90
C ARG A 56 -9.52 2.97 -0.56
N LYS A 57 -10.05 4.15 -0.88
CA LYS A 57 -10.09 4.68 -2.26
C LYS A 57 -8.70 4.79 -2.87
N LYS A 58 -7.72 5.26 -2.10
CA LYS A 58 -6.33 5.33 -2.54
C LYS A 58 -5.75 3.93 -2.76
N PHE A 59 -5.68 3.12 -1.71
CA PHE A 59 -4.99 1.82 -1.70
C PHE A 59 -5.66 0.77 -2.60
N LEU A 60 -6.98 0.77 -2.72
CA LEU A 60 -7.69 -0.16 -3.61
C LEU A 60 -8.01 0.47 -4.98
N GLY A 61 -8.54 1.68 -4.99
CA GLY A 61 -9.06 2.30 -6.22
C GLY A 61 -7.99 2.91 -7.12
N GLU A 62 -6.86 3.36 -6.56
CA GLU A 62 -5.77 3.96 -7.35
C GLU A 62 -4.57 3.03 -7.48
N LEU A 63 -4.11 2.44 -6.37
CA LEU A 63 -2.93 1.58 -6.39
C LEU A 63 -3.23 0.30 -7.16
N CYS A 64 -4.33 -0.40 -6.83
CA CYS A 64 -4.75 -1.63 -7.52
C CYS A 64 -5.64 -1.39 -8.76
N ARG A 65 -5.52 -0.23 -9.41
CA ARG A 65 -6.34 0.11 -10.58
C ARG A 65 -6.01 -0.81 -11.76
N ALA A 66 -6.96 -1.01 -12.68
CA ALA A 66 -6.81 -1.97 -13.79
C ALA A 66 -5.64 -1.68 -14.75
N ASP A 67 -5.16 -0.43 -14.82
CA ASP A 67 -4.00 0.02 -15.59
C ASP A 67 -2.67 -0.11 -14.83
N LYS A 68 -2.70 -0.61 -13.58
CA LYS A 68 -1.53 -0.85 -12.74
C LYS A 68 -1.23 -2.33 -12.64
N ASP A 69 0.04 -2.68 -12.75
CA ASP A 69 0.53 -4.01 -12.47
C ASP A 69 0.98 -4.06 -11.01
N THR A 70 0.03 -4.26 -10.09
CA THR A 70 0.27 -4.06 -8.67
C THR A 70 0.84 -5.30 -8.01
N HIS A 71 1.99 -5.13 -7.36
CA HIS A 71 2.69 -6.16 -6.61
C HIS A 71 2.70 -5.83 -5.13
N PHE A 72 2.51 -6.85 -4.29
CA PHE A 72 2.61 -6.69 -2.83
C PHE A 72 3.94 -7.24 -2.33
N PHE A 73 4.64 -6.44 -1.53
CA PHE A 73 5.73 -6.94 -0.71
C PHE A 73 5.12 -7.56 0.54
N VAL A 74 5.30 -8.87 0.69
CA VAL A 74 4.69 -9.63 1.77
C VAL A 74 5.77 -10.20 2.69
N GLY A 75 5.44 -10.27 3.98
CA GLY A 75 6.29 -10.89 5.00
C GLY A 75 5.46 -11.75 5.94
N THR A 76 6.12 -12.40 6.89
CA THR A 76 5.46 -13.22 7.91
C THR A 76 5.76 -12.69 9.31
N VAL A 77 4.79 -12.82 10.20
CA VAL A 77 4.99 -12.55 11.63
C VAL A 77 5.27 -13.88 12.33
N LEU A 78 6.50 -14.08 12.83
CA LEU A 78 6.96 -15.34 13.44
C LEU A 78 5.98 -15.87 14.50
N LYS A 79 5.50 -15.00 15.39
CA LYS A 79 4.61 -15.35 16.50
C LYS A 79 3.29 -15.98 16.04
N TYR A 80 2.76 -15.55 14.90
CA TYR A 80 1.43 -15.96 14.43
C TYR A 80 1.48 -16.82 13.16
N ARG A 81 2.65 -16.95 12.52
CA ARG A 81 2.85 -17.64 11.23
C ARG A 81 1.86 -17.15 10.16
N THR A 82 1.50 -15.87 10.23
CA THR A 82 0.57 -15.21 9.32
C THR A 82 1.29 -14.30 8.36
N TRP A 83 0.83 -14.25 7.12
CA TRP A 83 1.30 -13.30 6.12
C TRP A 83 0.69 -11.91 6.31
N ILE A 84 1.52 -10.90 6.11
CA ILE A 84 1.15 -9.48 6.14
C ILE A 84 1.70 -8.77 4.90
N VAL A 85 1.02 -7.72 4.47
CA VAL A 85 1.50 -6.81 3.42
C VAL A 85 2.34 -5.74 4.10
N LEU A 86 3.58 -5.61 3.67
CA LEU A 86 4.56 -4.64 4.18
C LEU A 86 4.66 -3.40 3.28
N GLY A 87 4.28 -3.55 2.01
CA GLY A 87 4.31 -2.46 1.05
C GLY A 87 3.63 -2.85 -0.26
N VAL A 88 3.37 -1.84 -1.08
CA VAL A 88 2.71 -1.98 -2.38
C VAL A 88 3.59 -1.33 -3.44
N PHE A 89 3.78 -1.99 -4.56
CA PHE A 89 4.44 -1.45 -5.75
C PHE A 89 3.46 -1.48 -6.91
N TRP A 90 3.18 -0.33 -7.54
CA TRP A 90 2.12 -0.20 -8.55
C TRP A 90 2.63 0.44 -9.86
N PRO A 91 3.57 -0.19 -10.58
CA PRO A 91 3.96 0.26 -11.91
C PRO A 91 2.76 0.28 -12.87
N PRO A 92 2.77 1.14 -13.91
CA PRO A 92 1.81 1.01 -15.00
C PRO A 92 2.00 -0.33 -15.72
N LYS A 93 0.90 -0.94 -16.19
CA LYS A 93 0.98 -2.14 -17.03
C LYS A 93 1.74 -1.86 -18.33
N GLU A 94 2.47 -2.84 -18.82
CA GLU A 94 3.10 -2.78 -20.13
C GLU A 94 2.04 -2.43 -21.20
N GLY A 95 2.36 -1.48 -22.09
CA GLY A 95 1.43 -0.94 -23.07
C GLY A 95 0.61 0.27 -22.62
N THR A 96 0.58 0.62 -21.33
CA THR A 96 -0.06 1.86 -20.82
C THR A 96 0.92 3.02 -20.63
N VAL A 97 2.22 2.74 -20.72
CA VAL A 97 3.29 3.72 -20.49
C VAL A 97 3.44 4.63 -21.72
N LYS A 98 3.10 5.92 -21.58
CA LYS A 98 3.59 6.94 -22.52
C LYS A 98 5.12 7.01 -22.40
N ALA A 99 5.82 6.98 -23.53
CA ALA A 99 7.29 7.02 -23.59
C ALA A 99 7.84 8.10 -22.64
N ARG A 100 8.67 7.69 -21.66
CA ARG A 100 9.39 8.63 -20.81
C ARG A 100 10.60 9.14 -21.58
N THR A 101 10.77 10.45 -21.65
CA THR A 101 12.03 11.07 -22.07
C THR A 101 13.17 10.54 -21.18
N PRO A 102 14.33 10.16 -21.73
CA PRO A 102 15.45 9.69 -20.93
C PRO A 102 15.82 10.76 -19.91
N ARG A 103 15.88 10.38 -18.63
CA ARG A 103 16.45 11.24 -17.60
C ARG A 103 17.97 11.20 -17.81
N PRO A 104 18.70 12.33 -17.88
CA PRO A 104 20.15 12.29 -17.92
C PRO A 104 20.65 11.50 -16.71
N SER A 105 21.57 10.57 -16.96
CA SER A 105 22.09 9.63 -15.97
C SER A 105 22.59 10.37 -14.73
N ALA A 106 21.90 10.21 -13.61
CA ALA A 106 22.45 10.61 -12.32
C ALA A 106 23.54 9.61 -11.96
N THR A 107 24.78 10.10 -11.88
CA THR A 107 25.92 9.35 -11.37
C THR A 107 25.57 8.83 -9.96
N PRO A 108 25.72 7.53 -9.67
CA PRO A 108 25.45 7.03 -8.33
C PRO A 108 26.59 7.44 -7.40
N SER A 109 26.42 8.46 -6.55
CA SER A 109 27.22 8.57 -5.32
C SER A 109 26.45 7.84 -4.21
N LEU A 110 26.83 6.58 -4.04
CA LEU A 110 26.42 5.76 -2.91
C LEU A 110 27.35 6.18 -1.77
N PHE A 111 26.86 7.03 -0.86
CA PHE A 111 27.57 7.61 0.30
C PHE A 111 28.54 8.76 -0.03
N ASP A 112 28.07 10.00 0.16
CA ASP A 112 28.95 11.13 0.49
C ASP A 112 28.76 11.48 1.98
N THR A 113 29.85 11.27 2.72
CA THR A 113 30.15 11.47 4.17
C THR A 113 29.46 10.61 5.22
#